data_AF-A0A831SKP2-F1
#
_entry.id   AF-A0A831SKP2-F1
#
_cell.length_a   1.000
_cell.length_b   1.000
_cell.length_c   1.000
_cell.angle_alpha   90.00
_cell.angle_beta   90.00
_cell.angle_gamma   90.00
#
_symmetry.space_group_name_H-M   'P 1'
#
loop_
_entity.id
_entity.type
_entity.pdbx_description
1 polymer ?
#
loop_
_entity_poly.entity_id
_entity_poly.type
_entity_poly.pdbx_seq_one_letter_code
_entity_poly.pdbx_strand_id
1 'polypeptide(L)'
;MAKRRKEKEEEYKFKIPEFDEKEFVRKERRNAKITFISFIFGVFIAVVSQVLWAGMSPSYRWPLIFLLGLSMMSILKYILIKLNIDTSDFGRKEWIGTFFTYFFTWLVALIILVNPPFYDGSAPVADLALIPEMQEPGGNVTIAAYIADNAGIKSINLSIKEPNGKMVYPAYRQDRNVFVWVYENDNNLTGNFTVTLSVEDINGYKVETNKTFRYSKNVIRLLYPENGTKVNYGTPIRFYFDNGISSEGIFTYYEVNGITVNLTKSGEFYESSPMYHGWRIGENNSIRVFAKVRHCFYDKCINNTVADSSYYIFPAEDDPSIGTRESPESNAKLPQPHPVSMIPGFGSLLTIIAIITIALFMRRRK
;
A
#
# COMPACT_ATOMS: atom_id res chain seq x y z
N MET A 1 -34.09 71.93 -46.86
CA MET A 1 -33.07 71.02 -46.28
C MET A 1 -33.75 69.80 -45.68
N ALA A 2 -33.15 68.62 -45.93
CA ALA A 2 -33.33 67.30 -45.29
C ALA A 2 -34.75 66.70 -45.15
N LYS A 3 -35.15 65.92 -46.17
CA LYS A 3 -36.20 64.89 -46.07
C LYS A 3 -35.52 63.56 -45.71
N ARG A 4 -35.70 63.07 -44.47
CA ARG A 4 -35.15 61.79 -44.00
C ARG A 4 -35.86 60.60 -44.66
N ARG A 5 -35.05 59.63 -45.09
CA ARG A 5 -35.36 58.32 -45.69
C ARG A 5 -36.20 57.44 -44.74
N LYS A 6 -37.19 56.73 -45.29
CA LYS A 6 -37.84 55.57 -44.67
C LYS A 6 -36.97 54.33 -44.92
N GLU A 7 -36.56 53.64 -43.87
CA GLU A 7 -36.12 52.25 -43.93
C GLU A 7 -37.32 51.34 -43.64
N LYS A 8 -37.56 50.36 -44.52
CA LYS A 8 -38.49 49.26 -44.32
C LYS A 8 -37.70 48.12 -43.69
N GLU A 9 -38.03 47.77 -42.45
CA GLU A 9 -37.66 46.49 -41.85
C GLU A 9 -38.52 45.40 -42.49
N GLU A 10 -37.91 44.50 -43.25
CA GLU A 10 -38.55 43.24 -43.63
C GLU A 10 -38.36 42.24 -42.49
N GLU A 11 -39.46 41.87 -41.82
CA GLU A 11 -39.51 40.82 -40.81
C GLU A 11 -39.10 39.47 -41.41
N TYR A 12 -37.95 38.94 -41.00
CA TYR A 12 -37.55 37.57 -41.29
C TYR A 12 -38.45 36.59 -40.53
N LYS A 13 -39.45 36.01 -41.21
CA LYS A 13 -40.29 34.94 -40.66
C LYS A 13 -39.56 33.60 -40.77
N PHE A 14 -38.93 33.17 -39.67
CA PHE A 14 -38.38 31.82 -39.52
C PHE A 14 -39.50 30.78 -39.67
N LYS A 15 -39.47 29.99 -40.75
CA LYS A 15 -40.35 28.83 -40.92
C LYS A 15 -39.63 27.59 -40.39
N ILE A 16 -40.27 26.86 -39.49
CA ILE A 16 -39.77 25.57 -39.00
C ILE A 16 -39.80 24.59 -40.19
N PRO A 17 -38.68 23.93 -40.54
CA PRO A 17 -38.66 22.93 -41.60
C PRO A 17 -39.60 21.76 -41.29
N GLU A 18 -40.25 21.19 -42.30
CA GLU A 18 -41.02 19.96 -42.14
C GLU A 18 -40.08 18.77 -41.85
N PHE A 19 -40.49 17.90 -40.93
CA PHE A 19 -39.71 16.71 -40.56
C PHE A 19 -39.83 15.63 -41.64
N ASP A 20 -38.69 15.24 -42.24
CA ASP A 20 -38.62 14.09 -43.16
C ASP A 20 -38.24 12.82 -42.38
N GLU A 21 -39.22 11.95 -42.16
CA GLU A 21 -39.03 10.68 -41.47
C GLU A 21 -38.08 9.73 -42.22
N LYS A 22 -38.13 9.69 -43.55
CA LYS A 22 -37.31 8.75 -44.34
C LYS A 22 -35.85 9.14 -44.32
N GLU A 23 -35.57 10.44 -44.47
CA GLU A 23 -34.22 10.97 -44.37
C GLU A 23 -33.66 10.77 -42.95
N PHE A 24 -34.48 11.05 -41.93
CA PHE A 24 -34.13 10.83 -40.54
C PHE A 24 -33.77 9.36 -40.26
N VAL A 25 -34.62 8.40 -40.66
CA VAL A 25 -34.37 6.96 -40.46
C VAL A 25 -33.11 6.50 -41.18
N ARG A 26 -32.87 6.98 -42.41
CA ARG A 26 -31.65 6.66 -43.17
C ARG A 26 -30.39 7.18 -42.47
N LYS A 27 -30.45 8.41 -41.96
CA LYS A 27 -29.35 9.04 -41.21
C LYS A 27 -29.06 8.29 -39.92
N GLU A 28 -30.07 7.96 -39.13
CA GLU A 28 -29.92 7.21 -37.89
C GLU A 28 -29.36 5.80 -38.12
N ARG A 29 -29.87 5.08 -39.13
CA ARG A 29 -29.35 3.76 -39.50
C ARG A 29 -27.88 3.81 -39.89
N ARG A 30 -27.46 4.84 -40.63
CA ARG A 30 -26.07 5.06 -40.99
C ARG A 30 -25.22 5.37 -39.76
N ASN A 31 -25.66 6.28 -38.89
CA ASN A 31 -24.94 6.66 -37.67
C ASN A 31 -24.74 5.44 -36.76
N ALA A 32 -25.77 4.60 -36.61
CA ALA A 32 -25.68 3.33 -35.90
C ALA A 32 -24.64 2.39 -36.53
N LYS A 33 -24.64 2.24 -37.87
CA LYS A 33 -23.64 1.43 -38.58
C LYS A 33 -22.21 1.92 -38.36
N ILE A 34 -21.98 3.23 -38.43
CA ILE A 34 -20.65 3.84 -38.18
C ILE A 34 -20.20 3.58 -36.74
N THR A 35 -21.10 3.74 -35.77
CA THR A 35 -20.82 3.47 -34.36
C THR A 35 -20.41 2.01 -34.16
N PHE A 36 -21.15 1.06 -34.74
CA PHE A 36 -20.85 -0.36 -34.64
C PHE A 36 -19.51 -0.73 -35.29
N ILE A 37 -19.21 -0.18 -36.47
CA ILE A 37 -17.90 -0.38 -37.13
C ILE A 37 -16.77 0.19 -36.28
N SER A 38 -16.95 1.38 -35.71
CA SER A 38 -15.95 2.02 -34.86
C SER A 38 -15.68 1.22 -33.58
N PHE A 39 -16.73 0.63 -33.01
CA PHE A 39 -16.63 -0.29 -31.88
C PHE A 39 -15.83 -1.55 -32.24
N ILE A 40 -16.22 -2.26 -33.31
CA ILE A 40 -15.51 -3.48 -33.77
C ILE A 40 -14.04 -3.17 -34.07
N PHE A 41 -13.79 -2.04 -34.75
CA PHE A 41 -12.43 -1.61 -35.05
C PHE A 41 -11.63 -1.32 -33.78
N GLY A 42 -12.24 -0.69 -32.78
CA GLY A 42 -11.61 -0.47 -31.47
C GLY A 42 -11.19 -1.77 -30.79
N VAL A 43 -12.08 -2.76 -30.74
CA VAL A 43 -11.79 -4.10 -30.20
C VAL A 43 -10.67 -4.78 -30.99
N PHE A 44 -10.73 -4.74 -32.33
CA PHE A 44 -9.69 -5.33 -33.18
C PHE A 44 -8.31 -4.72 -32.91
N ILE A 45 -8.21 -3.38 -32.87
CA ILE A 45 -6.94 -2.72 -32.57
C ILE A 45 -6.48 -3.01 -31.14
N ALA A 46 -7.39 -3.23 -30.18
CA ALA A 46 -7.02 -3.61 -28.82
C ALA A 46 -6.36 -5.00 -28.78
N VAL A 47 -6.88 -5.97 -29.54
CA VAL A 47 -6.28 -7.30 -29.69
C VAL A 47 -4.89 -7.20 -30.33
N VAL A 48 -4.75 -6.45 -31.42
CA VAL A 48 -3.43 -6.23 -32.06
C VAL A 48 -2.45 -5.57 -31.08
N SER A 49 -2.94 -4.59 -30.33
CA SER A 49 -2.16 -3.87 -29.31
C SER A 49 -1.70 -4.81 -28.18
N GLN A 50 -2.53 -5.75 -27.73
CA GLN A 50 -2.16 -6.74 -26.72
C GLN A 50 -1.05 -7.67 -27.22
N VAL A 51 -1.13 -8.15 -28.47
CA VAL A 51 -0.09 -9.02 -29.05
C VAL A 51 1.26 -8.30 -29.09
N LEU A 52 1.25 -7.02 -29.51
CA LEU A 52 2.45 -6.19 -29.51
C LEU A 52 2.96 -5.89 -28.09
N TRP A 53 2.05 -5.66 -27.14
CA TRP A 53 2.35 -5.41 -25.74
C TRP A 53 3.11 -6.58 -25.09
N ALA A 54 2.64 -7.81 -25.33
CA ALA A 54 3.25 -9.02 -24.78
C ALA A 54 4.68 -9.26 -25.27
N GLY A 55 4.97 -8.92 -26.54
CA GLY A 55 6.30 -9.07 -27.15
C GLY A 55 7.28 -7.92 -26.86
N MET A 56 6.89 -6.92 -26.09
CA MET A 56 7.66 -5.68 -25.91
C MET A 56 8.17 -5.50 -24.48
N SER A 57 9.37 -4.92 -24.35
CA SER A 57 9.94 -4.54 -23.04
C SER A 57 9.03 -3.55 -22.29
N PRO A 58 8.87 -3.69 -20.96
CA PRO A 58 7.93 -2.89 -20.16
C PRO A 58 8.03 -1.38 -20.34
N SER A 59 9.24 -0.84 -20.51
CA SER A 59 9.51 0.59 -20.67
C SER A 59 8.89 1.23 -21.92
N TYR A 60 8.64 0.45 -22.97
CA TYR A 60 8.14 0.97 -24.26
C TYR A 60 6.65 0.73 -24.49
N ARG A 61 6.01 -0.13 -23.69
CA ARG A 61 4.63 -0.60 -23.89
C ARG A 61 3.64 0.55 -24.02
N TRP A 62 3.50 1.37 -22.97
CA TRP A 62 2.55 2.47 -22.95
C TRP A 62 2.80 3.51 -24.05
N PRO A 63 4.02 4.07 -24.21
CA PRO A 63 4.28 5.07 -25.25
C PRO A 63 3.96 4.59 -26.67
N LEU A 64 4.41 3.39 -27.04
CA LEU A 64 4.24 2.89 -28.41
C LEU A 64 2.80 2.43 -28.69
N ILE A 65 2.16 1.75 -27.74
CA ILE A 65 0.79 1.28 -27.91
C ILE A 65 -0.20 2.45 -27.91
N PHE A 66 0.05 3.49 -27.10
CA PHE A 66 -0.77 4.69 -27.13
C PHE A 66 -0.63 5.45 -28.47
N LEU A 67 0.59 5.59 -28.98
CA LEU A 67 0.84 6.17 -30.29
C LEU A 67 0.12 5.38 -31.40
N LEU A 68 0.17 4.05 -31.35
CA LEU A 68 -0.56 3.17 -32.25
C LEU A 68 -2.07 3.44 -32.19
N GLY A 69 -2.65 3.43 -30.99
CA GLY A 69 -4.08 3.67 -30.77
C GLY A 69 -4.57 5.00 -31.36
N LEU A 70 -3.77 6.07 -31.20
CA LEU A 70 -4.05 7.39 -31.81
C LEU A 70 -3.92 7.37 -33.34
N SER A 71 -2.85 6.77 -33.87
CA SER A 71 -2.59 6.73 -35.32
C SER A 71 -3.72 6.02 -36.09
N MET A 72 -4.35 5.03 -35.47
CA MET A 72 -5.43 4.23 -36.04
C MET A 72 -6.75 5.01 -36.21
N MET A 73 -6.93 6.17 -35.55
CA MET A 73 -8.07 7.05 -35.79
C MET A 73 -8.13 7.53 -37.25
N SER A 74 -6.97 7.87 -37.82
CA SER A 74 -6.87 8.31 -39.22
C SER A 74 -7.24 7.17 -40.18
N ILE A 75 -6.90 5.93 -39.82
CA ILE A 75 -7.19 4.73 -40.63
C ILE A 75 -8.68 4.39 -40.57
N LEU A 76 -9.35 4.57 -39.42
CA LEU A 76 -10.80 4.38 -39.30
C LEU A 76 -11.57 5.23 -40.31
N LYS A 77 -11.18 6.51 -40.48
CA LYS A 77 -11.78 7.38 -41.49
C LYS A 77 -11.67 6.81 -42.90
N TYR A 78 -10.51 6.28 -43.25
CA TYR A 78 -10.29 5.64 -44.55
C TYR A 78 -11.14 4.37 -44.72
N ILE A 79 -11.26 3.55 -43.68
CA ILE A 79 -12.09 2.34 -43.68
C ILE A 79 -13.56 2.69 -43.95
N LEU A 80 -14.12 3.70 -43.28
CA LEU A 80 -15.52 4.10 -43.47
C LEU A 80 -15.82 4.53 -44.91
N ILE A 81 -14.91 5.31 -45.52
CA ILE A 81 -15.01 5.72 -46.92
C ILE A 81 -14.95 4.51 -47.85
N LYS A 82 -14.01 3.59 -47.63
CA LYS A 82 -13.84 2.37 -48.44
C LYS A 82 -15.04 1.41 -48.35
N LEU A 83 -15.77 1.42 -47.23
CA LEU A 83 -17.00 0.65 -47.05
C LEU A 83 -18.24 1.31 -47.69
N ASN A 84 -18.04 2.36 -48.51
CA ASN A 84 -19.10 3.12 -49.18
C ASN A 84 -20.14 3.68 -48.19
N ILE A 85 -19.70 4.07 -46.99
CA ILE A 85 -20.56 4.74 -46.02
C ILE A 85 -20.50 6.24 -46.30
N ASP A 86 -21.66 6.84 -46.56
CA ASP A 86 -21.76 8.25 -46.87
C ASP A 86 -21.48 9.12 -45.64
N THR A 87 -20.28 9.68 -45.54
CA THR A 87 -19.87 10.62 -44.49
C THR A 87 -19.79 12.06 -45.00
N SER A 88 -20.46 12.40 -46.10
CA SER A 88 -20.35 13.72 -46.73
C SER A 88 -20.92 14.86 -45.87
N ASP A 89 -21.97 14.58 -45.11
CA ASP A 89 -22.64 15.48 -44.16
C ASP A 89 -22.02 15.47 -42.76
N PHE A 90 -20.97 14.68 -42.53
CA PHE A 90 -20.32 14.61 -41.22
C PHE A 90 -19.58 15.91 -40.91
N GLY A 91 -20.11 16.66 -39.95
CA GLY A 91 -19.43 17.78 -39.34
C GLY A 91 -18.34 17.38 -38.37
N ARG A 92 -17.71 18.38 -37.75
CA ARG A 92 -16.66 18.18 -36.74
C ARG A 92 -17.16 17.36 -35.55
N LYS A 93 -18.43 17.52 -35.15
CA LYS A 93 -19.02 16.88 -33.98
C LYS A 93 -19.18 15.37 -34.19
N GLU A 94 -19.66 14.97 -35.36
CA GLU A 94 -19.89 13.58 -35.74
C GLU A 94 -18.57 12.80 -35.85
N TRP A 95 -17.55 13.43 -36.45
CA TRP A 95 -16.20 12.87 -36.50
C TRP A 95 -15.57 12.71 -35.12
N ILE A 96 -15.69 13.72 -34.25
CA ILE A 96 -15.23 13.63 -32.86
C ILE A 96 -15.95 12.47 -32.16
N GLY A 97 -17.27 12.38 -32.24
CA GLY A 97 -18.04 11.28 -31.65
C GLY A 97 -17.55 9.91 -32.10
N THR A 98 -17.33 9.74 -33.40
CA THR A 98 -16.81 8.50 -34.00
C THR A 98 -15.42 8.13 -33.46
N PHE A 99 -14.49 9.09 -33.39
CA PHE A 99 -13.16 8.86 -32.82
C PHE A 99 -13.19 8.56 -31.32
N PHE A 100 -14.07 9.22 -30.57
CA PHE A 100 -14.29 8.94 -29.16
C PHE A 100 -14.79 7.52 -28.95
N THR A 101 -15.81 7.09 -29.69
CA THR A 101 -16.33 5.71 -29.62
C THR A 101 -15.21 4.70 -29.86
N TYR A 102 -14.45 4.87 -30.95
CA TYR A 102 -13.30 4.01 -31.24
C TYR A 102 -12.26 4.01 -30.11
N PHE A 103 -11.79 5.19 -29.70
CA PHE A 103 -10.66 5.32 -28.78
C PHE A 103 -10.98 4.78 -27.40
N PHE A 104 -12.16 5.08 -26.85
CA PHE A 104 -12.55 4.55 -25.55
C PHE A 104 -12.86 3.05 -25.62
N THR A 105 -13.43 2.56 -26.73
CA THR A 105 -13.58 1.11 -26.92
C THR A 105 -12.23 0.41 -26.94
N TRP A 106 -11.28 0.94 -27.73
CA TRP A 106 -9.91 0.43 -27.79
C TRP A 106 -9.24 0.46 -26.42
N LEU A 107 -9.31 1.59 -25.70
CA LEU A 107 -8.66 1.76 -24.41
C LEU A 107 -9.23 0.81 -23.35
N VAL A 108 -10.56 0.71 -23.26
CA VAL A 108 -11.23 -0.19 -22.31
C VAL A 108 -10.91 -1.66 -22.63
N ALA A 109 -11.04 -2.05 -23.89
CA ALA A 109 -10.72 -3.42 -24.31
C ALA A 109 -9.23 -3.75 -24.08
N LEU A 110 -8.32 -2.81 -24.36
CA LEU A 110 -6.90 -2.99 -24.11
C LEU A 110 -6.62 -3.14 -22.62
N ILE A 111 -7.18 -2.29 -21.76
CA ILE A 111 -7.00 -2.37 -20.30
C ILE A 111 -7.44 -3.75 -19.80
N ILE A 112 -8.58 -4.27 -20.26
CA ILE A 112 -9.03 -5.61 -19.89
C ILE A 112 -8.00 -6.66 -20.35
N LEU A 113 -7.53 -6.56 -21.59
CA LEU A 113 -6.62 -7.53 -22.21
C LEU A 113 -5.18 -7.51 -21.65
N VAL A 114 -4.71 -6.37 -21.13
CA VAL A 114 -3.36 -6.24 -20.53
C VAL A 114 -3.36 -6.46 -19.02
N ASN A 115 -4.48 -6.90 -18.45
CA ASN A 115 -4.62 -7.26 -17.04
C ASN A 115 -5.11 -8.71 -16.90
N PRO A 116 -5.01 -9.30 -15.69
CA PRO A 116 -5.56 -10.62 -15.44
C PRO A 116 -7.06 -10.70 -15.73
N PRO A 117 -7.57 -11.86 -16.17
CA PRO A 117 -6.85 -13.12 -16.39
C PRO A 117 -6.13 -13.21 -17.75
N PHE A 118 -6.15 -12.17 -18.59
CA PHE A 118 -5.68 -12.24 -19.98
C PHE A 118 -4.18 -12.01 -20.15
N TYR A 119 -3.62 -11.17 -19.30
CA TYR A 119 -2.20 -10.89 -19.28
C TYR A 119 -1.76 -10.55 -17.86
N ASP A 120 -0.63 -11.12 -17.47
CA ASP A 120 0.07 -10.70 -16.27
C ASP A 120 1.54 -10.46 -16.62
N GLY A 121 2.00 -9.27 -16.27
CA GLY A 121 3.35 -8.81 -16.53
C GLY A 121 3.95 -8.08 -15.35
N SER A 122 3.36 -8.25 -14.17
CA SER A 122 3.78 -7.62 -12.93
C SER A 122 4.43 -8.66 -12.04
N ALA A 123 5.48 -8.27 -11.31
CA ALA A 123 6.01 -9.13 -10.28
C ALA A 123 5.10 -9.12 -9.05
N PRO A 124 5.09 -10.20 -8.24
CA PRO A 124 4.35 -10.24 -6.99
C PRO A 124 4.83 -9.13 -6.04
N VAL A 125 3.92 -8.61 -5.24
CA VAL A 125 4.22 -7.67 -4.16
C VAL A 125 4.57 -8.49 -2.91
N ALA A 126 5.72 -8.18 -2.29
CA ALA A 126 6.15 -8.78 -1.03
C ALA A 126 6.69 -7.71 -0.08
N ASP A 127 5.90 -7.36 0.93
CA ASP A 127 6.30 -6.45 2.01
C ASP A 127 6.67 -7.27 3.25
N LEU A 128 7.92 -7.15 3.72
CA LEU A 128 8.51 -7.96 4.79
C LEU A 128 8.71 -7.12 6.05
N ALA A 129 8.32 -7.63 7.22
CA ALA A 129 8.53 -7.01 8.52
C ALA A 129 9.19 -7.98 9.51
N LEU A 130 10.05 -7.43 10.38
CA LEU A 130 10.76 -8.16 11.44
C LEU A 130 10.30 -7.59 12.78
N ILE A 131 9.77 -8.44 13.66
CA ILE A 131 9.07 -8.02 14.87
C ILE A 131 9.58 -8.86 16.05
N PRO A 132 10.45 -8.32 16.92
CA PRO A 132 11.13 -7.02 16.86
C PRO A 132 12.33 -7.02 15.87
N GLU A 133 12.88 -5.85 15.59
CA GLU A 133 14.14 -5.70 14.82
C GLU A 133 15.39 -5.98 15.68
N MET A 134 15.28 -5.81 17.00
CA MET A 134 16.31 -6.16 17.98
C MET A 134 15.70 -6.92 19.16
N GLN A 135 16.34 -8.02 19.55
CA GLN A 135 15.82 -8.96 20.54
C GLN A 135 16.90 -9.35 21.55
N GLU A 136 16.49 -9.69 22.78
CA GLU A 136 17.40 -10.27 23.79
C GLU A 136 17.54 -11.79 23.60
N PRO A 137 18.69 -12.39 23.97
CA PRO A 137 18.84 -13.84 23.98
C PRO A 137 17.69 -14.52 24.74
N GLY A 138 17.15 -15.61 24.18
CA GLY A 138 16.01 -16.34 24.70
C GLY A 138 14.63 -15.81 24.24
N GLY A 139 14.56 -14.59 23.69
CA GLY A 139 13.35 -14.12 23.00
C GLY A 139 13.23 -14.72 21.60
N ASN A 140 12.03 -14.74 21.03
CA ASN A 140 11.80 -15.12 19.63
C ASN A 140 11.66 -13.87 18.73
N VAL A 141 11.83 -14.04 17.43
CA VAL A 141 11.51 -13.01 16.43
C VAL A 141 10.38 -13.51 15.55
N THR A 142 9.34 -12.69 15.41
CA THR A 142 8.25 -12.94 14.49
C THR A 142 8.58 -12.24 13.19
N ILE A 143 8.65 -13.00 12.12
CA ILE A 143 8.89 -12.50 10.78
C ILE A 143 7.56 -12.59 10.05
N ALA A 144 7.13 -11.52 9.41
CA ALA A 144 5.86 -11.50 8.73
C ALA A 144 5.96 -10.81 7.38
N ALA A 145 5.17 -11.27 6.42
CA ALA A 145 5.13 -10.64 5.12
C ALA A 145 3.71 -10.55 4.57
N TYR A 146 3.37 -9.41 3.97
CA TYR A 146 2.22 -9.31 3.09
C TYR A 146 2.65 -9.65 1.67
N ILE A 147 2.06 -10.71 1.12
CA ILE A 147 2.36 -11.22 -0.21
C ILE A 147 1.08 -11.24 -1.03
N ALA A 148 1.08 -10.54 -2.16
CA ALA A 148 -0.06 -10.48 -3.06
C ALA A 148 0.40 -10.46 -4.51
N ASP A 149 -0.39 -11.11 -5.35
CA ASP A 149 -0.19 -11.14 -6.80
C ASP A 149 -1.54 -11.16 -7.51
N ASN A 150 -1.56 -10.64 -8.73
CA ASN A 150 -2.75 -10.48 -9.55
C ASN A 150 -3.08 -11.74 -10.39
N ALA A 151 -2.12 -12.66 -10.60
CA ALA A 151 -2.33 -13.92 -11.30
C ALA A 151 -2.27 -15.15 -10.38
N GLY A 152 -1.45 -15.11 -9.34
CA GLY A 152 -1.33 -16.14 -8.31
C GLY A 152 0.10 -16.44 -7.93
N ILE A 153 0.30 -16.93 -6.71
CA ILE A 153 1.62 -17.27 -6.17
C ILE A 153 1.95 -18.73 -6.43
N LYS A 154 3.15 -19.00 -6.96
CA LYS A 154 3.68 -20.35 -7.19
C LYS A 154 4.50 -20.86 -6.03
N SER A 155 5.40 -20.03 -5.48
CA SER A 155 6.24 -20.42 -4.34
C SER A 155 6.64 -19.24 -3.47
N ILE A 156 6.73 -19.50 -2.17
CA ILE A 156 7.20 -18.56 -1.15
C ILE A 156 8.30 -19.27 -0.38
N ASN A 157 9.52 -18.75 -0.49
CA ASN A 157 10.69 -19.28 0.20
C ASN A 157 11.26 -18.22 1.13
N LEU A 158 11.38 -18.54 2.41
CA LEU A 158 12.05 -17.69 3.39
C LEU A 158 13.22 -18.45 3.98
N SER A 159 14.36 -17.77 4.06
CA SER A 159 15.56 -18.29 4.69
C SER A 159 16.16 -17.27 5.65
N ILE A 160 16.76 -17.78 6.72
CA ILE A 160 17.43 -16.97 7.75
C ILE A 160 18.88 -17.43 7.80
N LYS A 161 19.81 -16.51 7.56
CA LYS A 161 21.24 -16.72 7.76
C LYS A 161 21.62 -16.28 9.16
N GLU A 162 21.99 -17.23 10.00
CA GLU A 162 22.50 -17.00 11.34
C GLU A 162 23.92 -16.39 11.31
N PRO A 163 24.38 -15.74 12.40
CA PRO A 163 25.73 -15.15 12.49
C PRO A 163 26.87 -16.15 12.25
N ASN A 164 26.65 -17.42 12.55
CA ASN A 164 27.60 -18.52 12.33
C ASN A 164 27.63 -19.02 10.86
N GLY A 165 26.79 -18.46 9.98
CA GLY A 165 26.66 -18.84 8.58
C GLY A 165 25.65 -19.96 8.29
N LYS A 166 25.01 -20.55 9.31
CA LYS A 166 23.96 -21.57 9.16
C LYS A 166 22.71 -20.96 8.53
N MET A 167 22.09 -21.72 7.62
CA MET A 167 20.81 -21.37 7.01
C MET A 167 19.67 -22.10 7.71
N VAL A 168 18.59 -21.38 8.02
CA VAL A 168 17.36 -21.91 8.63
C VAL A 168 16.16 -21.58 7.73
N TYR A 169 15.24 -22.53 7.59
CA TYR A 169 14.05 -22.42 6.74
C TYR A 169 12.80 -22.69 7.59
N PRO A 170 12.30 -21.69 8.32
CA PRO A 170 11.15 -21.87 9.18
C PRO A 170 9.87 -22.12 8.36
N ALA A 171 8.95 -22.89 8.93
CA ALA A 171 7.59 -23.01 8.39
C ALA A 171 6.79 -21.73 8.68
N TYR A 172 5.84 -21.40 7.80
CA TYR A 172 4.92 -20.29 8.02
C TYR A 172 3.52 -20.75 8.37
N ARG A 173 2.80 -19.86 9.04
CA ARG A 173 1.34 -19.85 9.10
C ARG A 173 0.82 -18.78 8.17
N GLN A 174 -0.20 -19.09 7.41
CA GLN A 174 -0.84 -18.16 6.48
C GLN A 174 -2.22 -17.78 7.00
N ASP A 175 -2.54 -16.50 6.88
CA ASP A 175 -3.93 -16.05 6.94
C ASP A 175 -4.12 -14.91 5.92
N ARG A 176 -4.95 -15.21 4.91
CA ARG A 176 -5.11 -14.46 3.66
C ARG A 176 -3.76 -14.22 2.98
N ASN A 177 -3.41 -12.96 2.76
CA ASN A 177 -2.19 -12.51 2.11
C ASN A 177 -1.05 -12.27 3.11
N VAL A 178 -1.24 -12.57 4.39
CA VAL A 178 -0.23 -12.34 5.42
C VAL A 178 0.34 -13.68 5.90
N PHE A 179 1.65 -13.81 5.75
CA PHE A 179 2.44 -15.00 6.07
C PHE A 179 3.29 -14.70 7.29
N VAL A 180 3.33 -15.61 8.25
CA VAL A 180 3.99 -15.40 9.55
C VAL A 180 4.89 -16.59 9.87
N TRP A 181 6.16 -16.31 10.10
CA TRP A 181 7.18 -17.21 10.58
C TRP A 181 7.58 -16.81 12.01
N VAL A 182 7.95 -17.79 12.82
CA VAL A 182 8.52 -17.56 14.15
C VAL A 182 9.91 -18.17 14.16
N TYR A 183 10.91 -17.36 14.48
CA TYR A 183 12.28 -17.80 14.66
C TYR A 183 12.62 -17.85 16.15
N GLU A 184 13.08 -19.02 16.60
CA GLU A 184 13.54 -19.28 17.96
C GLU A 184 15.07 -19.41 17.95
N ASN A 185 15.73 -18.66 18.82
CA ASN A 185 17.19 -18.63 18.90
C ASN A 185 17.68 -19.58 20.00
N ASP A 186 17.50 -20.89 19.77
CA ASP A 186 17.79 -21.95 20.76
C ASP A 186 19.23 -21.92 21.28
N ASN A 187 20.16 -21.49 20.44
CA ASN A 187 21.58 -21.41 20.76
C ASN A 187 21.99 -20.07 21.39
N ASN A 188 21.04 -19.17 21.65
CA ASN A 188 21.27 -17.83 22.21
C ASN A 188 22.38 -17.05 21.48
N LEU A 189 22.45 -17.20 20.16
CA LEU A 189 23.43 -16.54 19.33
C LEU A 189 23.19 -15.02 19.35
N THR A 190 24.26 -14.25 19.45
CA THR A 190 24.21 -12.78 19.35
C THR A 190 24.77 -12.31 18.02
N GLY A 191 24.30 -11.16 17.54
CA GLY A 191 24.72 -10.59 16.27
C GLY A 191 23.56 -10.48 15.28
N ASN A 192 23.90 -10.28 14.02
CA ASN A 192 22.95 -9.99 12.95
C ASN A 192 22.48 -11.27 12.26
N PHE A 193 21.18 -11.36 12.03
CA PHE A 193 20.52 -12.44 11.31
C PHE A 193 19.90 -11.85 10.06
N THR A 194 20.25 -12.38 8.89
CA THR A 194 19.73 -11.88 7.62
C THR A 194 18.59 -12.77 7.15
N VAL A 195 17.43 -12.16 6.94
CA VAL A 195 16.24 -12.80 6.39
C VAL A 195 16.16 -12.49 4.90
N THR A 196 16.03 -13.54 4.09
CA THR A 196 15.80 -13.46 2.65
C THR A 196 14.46 -14.10 2.33
N LEU A 197 13.54 -13.30 1.79
CA LEU A 197 12.25 -13.73 1.27
C LEU A 197 12.29 -13.70 -0.25
N SER A 198 12.00 -14.82 -0.90
CA SER A 198 11.86 -14.95 -2.34
C SER A 198 10.45 -15.43 -2.67
N VAL A 199 9.75 -14.69 -3.51
CA VAL A 199 8.39 -15.01 -3.97
C VAL A 199 8.40 -15.11 -5.49
N GLU A 200 7.83 -16.19 -6.00
CA GLU A 200 7.65 -16.44 -7.44
C GLU A 200 6.15 -16.61 -7.72
N ASP A 201 5.64 -15.94 -8.74
CA ASP A 201 4.28 -16.11 -9.23
C ASP A 201 4.14 -17.29 -10.20
N ILE A 202 2.92 -17.58 -10.64
CA ILE A 202 2.64 -18.67 -11.61
C ILE A 202 3.24 -18.43 -13.00
N ASN A 203 3.54 -17.18 -13.35
CA ASN A 203 4.07 -16.77 -14.65
C ASN A 203 5.61 -16.66 -14.64
N GLY A 204 6.26 -16.88 -13.49
CA GLY A 204 7.71 -16.89 -13.30
C GLY A 204 8.31 -15.53 -12.93
N TYR A 205 7.54 -14.48 -12.68
CA TYR A 205 8.11 -13.25 -12.13
C TYR A 205 8.45 -13.44 -10.65
N LYS A 206 9.54 -12.80 -10.23
CA LYS A 206 10.12 -12.96 -8.91
C LYS A 206 10.36 -11.64 -8.23
N VAL A 207 10.15 -11.62 -6.93
CA VAL A 207 10.63 -10.56 -6.03
C VAL A 207 11.47 -11.19 -4.93
N GLU A 208 12.58 -10.54 -4.60
CA GLU A 208 13.42 -10.92 -3.47
C GLU A 208 13.59 -9.72 -2.54
N THR A 209 13.29 -9.92 -1.26
CA THR A 209 13.40 -8.90 -0.21
C THR A 209 14.33 -9.41 0.89
N ASN A 210 15.29 -8.57 1.28
CA ASN A 210 16.28 -8.88 2.30
C ASN A 210 16.16 -7.88 3.47
N LYS A 211 16.04 -8.38 4.70
CA LYS A 211 16.07 -7.56 5.94
C LYS A 211 16.94 -8.23 7.00
N THR A 212 17.37 -7.46 8.00
CA THR A 212 18.21 -7.97 9.10
C THR A 212 17.60 -7.63 10.45
N PHE A 213 17.57 -8.59 11.37
CA PHE A 213 17.32 -8.34 12.80
C PHE A 213 18.57 -8.70 13.61
N ARG A 214 18.63 -8.25 14.87
CA ARG A 214 19.80 -8.46 15.73
C ARG A 214 19.44 -9.02 17.10
N TYR A 215 20.19 -10.03 17.56
CA TYR A 215 20.20 -10.39 18.97
C TYR A 215 21.34 -9.66 19.70
N SER A 216 21.04 -9.01 20.81
CA SER A 216 22.03 -8.32 21.65
C SER A 216 21.67 -8.45 23.12
N LYS A 217 22.67 -8.38 23.99
CA LYS A 217 22.46 -8.23 25.44
C LYS A 217 22.16 -6.76 25.74
N ASN A 218 21.42 -6.51 26.82
CA ASN A 218 21.09 -5.17 27.32
C ASN A 218 20.31 -4.31 26.32
N VAL A 219 19.40 -4.92 25.57
CA VAL A 219 18.42 -4.21 24.72
C VAL A 219 17.48 -3.42 25.63
N ILE A 220 17.16 -4.00 26.78
CA ILE A 220 16.51 -3.34 27.90
C ILE A 220 17.53 -3.31 29.05
N ARG A 221 17.66 -2.18 29.73
CA ARG A 221 18.54 -2.09 30.92
C ARG A 221 18.01 -1.14 31.97
N LEU A 222 18.13 -1.54 33.23
CA LEU A 222 17.92 -0.67 34.38
C LEU A 222 18.97 0.43 34.43
N LEU A 223 18.53 1.68 34.57
CA LEU A 223 19.39 2.84 34.77
C LEU A 223 19.41 3.30 36.22
N TYR A 224 18.28 3.21 36.91
CA TYR A 224 18.11 3.69 38.27
C TYR A 224 16.83 3.11 38.89
N PRO A 225 16.79 2.81 40.21
CA PRO A 225 17.95 2.73 41.10
C PRO A 225 18.75 1.46 40.80
N GLU A 226 19.86 1.23 41.51
CA GLU A 226 20.59 -0.03 41.37
C GLU A 226 19.73 -1.20 41.85
N ASN A 227 19.88 -2.38 41.22
CA ASN A 227 19.15 -3.58 41.61
C ASN A 227 19.42 -3.91 43.09
N GLY A 228 18.39 -4.21 43.87
CA GLY A 228 18.49 -4.45 45.32
C GLY A 228 18.36 -3.20 46.19
N THR A 229 18.28 -2.00 45.60
CA THR A 229 18.09 -0.76 46.36
C THR A 229 16.73 -0.75 47.04
N LYS A 230 16.67 -0.35 48.32
CA LYS A 230 15.41 -0.14 49.04
C LYS A 230 14.69 1.10 48.50
N VAL A 231 13.41 0.96 48.12
CA VAL A 231 12.64 1.99 47.43
C VAL A 231 11.39 2.40 48.22
N ASN A 232 11.02 3.67 48.12
CA ASN A 232 9.74 4.20 48.61
C ASN A 232 8.74 4.41 47.46
N TYR A 233 7.50 4.79 47.76
CA TYR A 233 6.44 4.94 46.76
C TYR A 233 6.79 5.89 45.60
N GLY A 234 7.61 6.91 45.85
CA GLY A 234 7.99 7.94 44.87
C GLY A 234 9.35 7.72 44.22
N THR A 235 10.07 6.65 44.55
CA THR A 235 11.40 6.39 43.98
C THR A 235 11.24 6.09 42.50
N PRO A 236 11.86 6.87 41.59
CA PRO A 236 11.73 6.62 40.16
C PRO A 236 12.50 5.35 39.80
N ILE A 237 11.88 4.49 39.00
CA ILE A 237 12.51 3.30 38.42
C ILE A 237 12.61 3.54 36.93
N ARG A 238 13.83 3.61 36.42
CA ARG A 238 14.16 4.07 35.06
C ARG A 238 14.83 2.97 34.26
N PHE A 239 14.33 2.79 33.05
CA PHE A 239 14.84 1.85 32.07
C PHE A 239 15.23 2.55 30.78
N TYR A 240 16.32 2.09 30.19
CA TYR A 240 16.66 2.38 28.81
C TYR A 240 16.17 1.25 27.91
N PHE A 241 15.63 1.61 26.76
CA PHE A 241 15.23 0.70 25.70
C PHE A 241 15.98 1.10 24.43
N ASP A 242 16.64 0.16 23.79
CA ASP A 242 17.37 0.42 22.55
C ASP A 242 16.40 0.86 21.43
N ASN A 243 16.76 1.91 20.70
CA ASN A 243 15.95 2.43 19.59
C ASN A 243 15.87 1.44 18.41
N GLY A 244 16.77 0.45 18.35
CA GLY A 244 16.77 -0.62 17.38
C GLY A 244 15.69 -1.70 17.60
N ILE A 245 14.92 -1.66 18.69
CA ILE A 245 13.83 -2.62 18.93
C ILE A 245 12.76 -2.55 17.83
N SER A 246 12.41 -1.34 17.40
CA SER A 246 11.36 -1.09 16.41
C SER A 246 11.47 0.33 15.84
N SER A 247 11.45 0.45 14.53
CA SER A 247 11.35 1.73 13.83
C SER A 247 9.96 2.38 13.90
N GLU A 248 8.92 1.60 14.26
CA GLU A 248 7.51 2.04 14.27
C GLU A 248 6.98 2.38 15.68
N GLY A 249 7.84 2.29 16.69
CA GLY A 249 7.50 2.56 18.09
C GLY A 249 7.32 1.29 18.93
N ILE A 250 7.29 1.50 20.25
CA ILE A 250 7.23 0.45 21.27
C ILE A 250 6.24 0.81 22.37
N PHE A 251 5.62 -0.20 22.97
CA PHE A 251 4.82 -0.09 24.20
C PHE A 251 5.59 -0.78 25.33
N THR A 252 5.89 -0.05 26.39
CA THR A 252 6.82 -0.51 27.44
C THR A 252 6.10 -0.67 28.78
N TYR A 253 6.38 -1.78 29.46
CA TYR A 253 5.79 -2.12 30.74
C TYR A 253 6.71 -3.06 31.52
N TYR A 254 6.43 -3.23 32.81
CA TYR A 254 6.99 -4.33 33.59
C TYR A 254 5.87 -5.09 34.30
N GLU A 255 6.20 -6.30 34.73
CA GLU A 255 5.34 -7.12 35.60
C GLU A 255 5.94 -7.18 36.98
N VAL A 256 5.13 -6.93 38.01
CA VAL A 256 5.48 -7.04 39.43
C VAL A 256 4.38 -7.82 40.14
N ASN A 257 4.74 -8.92 40.80
CA ASN A 257 3.80 -9.79 41.53
C ASN A 257 2.53 -10.19 40.73
N GLY A 258 2.67 -10.41 39.41
CA GLY A 258 1.58 -10.79 38.51
C GLY A 258 0.73 -9.62 37.99
N ILE A 259 1.07 -8.38 38.31
CA ILE A 259 0.40 -7.17 37.83
C ILE A 259 1.30 -6.43 36.84
N THR A 260 0.70 -5.99 35.74
CA THR A 260 1.36 -5.17 34.72
C THR A 260 1.30 -3.69 35.10
N VAL A 261 2.45 -3.03 35.02
CA VAL A 261 2.58 -1.58 35.21
C VAL A 261 3.26 -0.96 34.00
N ASN A 262 2.60 0.01 33.39
CA ASN A 262 3.11 0.73 32.23
C ASN A 262 4.28 1.65 32.62
N LEU A 263 5.20 1.82 31.68
CA LEU A 263 6.26 2.81 31.80
C LEU A 263 5.91 4.07 31.00
N THR A 264 6.27 5.23 31.53
CA THR A 264 6.07 6.52 30.88
C THR A 264 7.39 7.01 30.30
N LYS A 265 7.38 7.43 29.02
CA LYS A 265 8.58 8.00 28.39
C LYS A 265 8.92 9.36 29.00
N SER A 266 10.17 9.51 29.45
CA SER A 266 10.71 10.72 30.09
C SER A 266 12.10 10.99 29.48
N GLY A 267 12.15 11.84 28.46
CA GLY A 267 13.35 12.05 27.65
C GLY A 267 13.81 10.78 26.93
N GLU A 268 15.04 10.35 27.21
CA GLU A 268 15.70 9.17 26.60
C GLU A 268 15.44 7.85 27.34
N PHE A 269 14.70 7.89 28.45
CA PHE A 269 14.39 6.70 29.25
C PHE A 269 12.89 6.59 29.51
N TYR A 270 12.51 5.46 30.09
CA TYR A 270 11.15 5.16 30.49
C TYR A 270 11.12 4.95 31.98
N GLU A 271 10.14 5.53 32.66
CA GLU A 271 10.09 5.53 34.12
C GLU A 271 8.74 5.15 34.69
N SER A 272 8.79 4.66 35.92
CA SER A 272 7.64 4.35 36.77
C SER A 272 8.07 4.47 38.24
N SER A 273 7.24 4.04 39.17
CA SER A 273 7.54 4.07 40.61
C SER A 273 6.73 3.02 41.39
N PRO A 274 7.13 2.69 42.63
CA PRO A 274 6.42 1.71 43.47
C PRO A 274 5.01 2.09 43.91
N MET A 275 4.51 3.30 43.63
CA MET A 275 3.14 3.70 44.00
C MET A 275 2.04 2.92 43.27
N TYR A 276 2.35 2.18 42.21
CA TYR A 276 1.36 1.49 41.38
C TYR A 276 1.01 0.08 41.86
N HIS A 277 -0.22 -0.35 41.58
CA HIS A 277 -0.74 -1.68 41.93
C HIS A 277 0.22 -2.80 41.53
N GLY A 278 0.31 -3.82 42.39
CA GLY A 278 1.23 -4.94 42.25
C GLY A 278 2.44 -4.86 43.19
N TRP A 279 2.92 -3.66 43.51
CA TRP A 279 3.93 -3.48 44.54
C TRP A 279 3.38 -3.79 45.93
N ARG A 280 4.17 -4.51 46.74
CA ARG A 280 3.83 -4.88 48.11
C ARG A 280 4.75 -4.19 49.12
N ILE A 281 4.13 -3.69 50.18
CA ILE A 281 4.77 -2.94 51.27
C ILE A 281 5.68 -3.86 52.09
N GLY A 282 6.87 -3.40 52.46
CA GLY A 282 7.80 -4.17 53.30
C GLY A 282 8.35 -5.47 52.69
N GLU A 283 8.02 -5.78 51.45
CA GLU A 283 8.41 -7.02 50.74
C GLU A 283 9.49 -6.75 49.67
N ASN A 284 10.16 -7.83 49.25
CA ASN A 284 11.03 -7.82 48.08
C ASN A 284 10.18 -7.98 46.82
N ASN A 285 10.10 -6.92 46.01
CA ASN A 285 9.32 -6.92 44.77
C ASN A 285 10.23 -7.29 43.59
N SER A 286 9.97 -8.45 42.97
CA SER A 286 10.67 -8.86 41.75
C SER A 286 9.92 -8.34 40.53
N ILE A 287 10.64 -7.71 39.62
CA ILE A 287 10.10 -7.16 38.39
C ILE A 287 10.81 -7.72 37.15
N ARG A 288 10.05 -7.88 36.07
CA ARG A 288 10.56 -8.19 34.73
C ARG A 288 10.02 -7.20 33.72
N VAL A 289 10.87 -6.72 32.83
CA VAL A 289 10.58 -5.60 31.93
C VAL A 289 10.35 -6.09 30.50
N PHE A 290 9.44 -5.44 29.79
CA PHE A 290 9.00 -5.83 28.46
C PHE A 290 8.82 -4.62 27.52
N ALA A 291 9.11 -4.84 26.24
CA ALA A 291 8.73 -3.94 25.15
C ALA A 291 7.88 -4.69 24.14
N LYS A 292 6.62 -4.32 24.01
CA LYS A 292 5.72 -4.81 22.97
C LYS A 292 5.90 -4.00 21.70
N VAL A 293 6.10 -4.72 20.60
CA VAL A 293 6.22 -4.18 19.25
C VAL A 293 5.02 -4.62 18.42
N ARG A 294 4.58 -3.76 17.50
CA ARG A 294 3.48 -4.04 16.57
C ARG A 294 3.87 -3.55 15.19
N HIS A 295 3.51 -4.33 14.17
CA HIS A 295 3.50 -3.91 12.78
C HIS A 295 2.13 -4.25 12.18
N CYS A 296 1.61 -3.40 11.30
CA CYS A 296 0.30 -3.61 10.66
C CYS A 296 0.43 -3.62 9.15
N PHE A 297 0.06 -4.75 8.53
CA PHE A 297 -0.18 -4.86 7.10
C PHE A 297 -1.65 -4.52 6.85
N TYR A 298 -1.92 -3.27 6.49
CA TYR A 298 -3.28 -2.78 6.27
C TYR A 298 -4.19 -3.03 7.48
N ASP A 299 -5.20 -3.90 7.37
CA ASP A 299 -6.16 -4.22 8.42
C ASP A 299 -5.64 -5.25 9.45
N LYS A 300 -4.50 -5.88 9.18
CA LYS A 300 -3.96 -6.95 10.02
C LYS A 300 -2.69 -6.56 10.74
N CYS A 301 -2.72 -6.60 12.07
CA CYS A 301 -1.58 -6.30 12.92
C CYS A 301 -0.98 -7.56 13.54
N ILE A 302 0.35 -7.59 13.61
CA ILE A 302 1.13 -8.64 14.25
C ILE A 302 1.93 -7.99 15.36
N ASN A 303 1.95 -8.65 16.52
CA ASN A 303 2.68 -8.17 17.69
C ASN A 303 3.72 -9.20 18.11
N ASN A 304 4.81 -8.73 18.67
CA ASN A 304 5.74 -9.56 19.44
C ASN A 304 6.30 -8.74 20.61
N THR A 305 6.99 -9.40 21.54
CA THR A 305 7.51 -8.77 22.75
C THR A 305 9.01 -9.05 22.89
N VAL A 306 9.77 -8.02 23.25
CA VAL A 306 11.11 -8.15 23.83
C VAL A 306 10.93 -8.27 25.33
N ALA A 307 11.45 -9.34 25.93
CA ALA A 307 11.52 -9.47 27.37
C ALA A 307 12.97 -9.27 27.79
N ASP A 308 13.20 -8.45 28.82
CA ASP A 308 14.50 -8.36 29.45
C ASP A 308 14.89 -9.76 29.97
N SER A 309 16.14 -10.14 29.71
CA SER A 309 16.73 -11.38 30.25
C SER A 309 17.00 -11.29 31.75
N SER A 310 17.03 -10.07 32.30
CA SER A 310 17.25 -9.80 33.72
C SER A 310 15.95 -9.69 34.52
N TYR A 311 16.05 -10.07 35.80
CA TYR A 311 15.05 -9.79 36.83
C TYR A 311 15.64 -8.80 37.83
N TYR A 312 14.85 -7.80 38.22
CA TYR A 312 15.26 -6.79 39.19
C TYR A 312 14.43 -6.94 40.46
N ILE A 313 15.08 -6.88 41.62
CA ILE A 313 14.47 -7.05 42.94
C ILE A 313 14.64 -5.74 43.70
N PHE A 314 13.53 -5.18 44.18
CA PHE A 314 13.54 -3.95 44.97
C PHE A 314 12.80 -4.18 46.29
N PRO A 315 13.52 -4.14 47.43
CA PRO A 315 12.90 -4.10 48.75
C PRO A 315 12.06 -2.83 48.90
N ALA A 316 10.78 -2.96 49.24
CA ALA A 316 9.91 -1.81 49.49
C ALA A 316 10.00 -1.33 50.94
N GLU A 317 9.84 -0.03 51.16
CA GLU A 317 9.59 0.53 52.49
C GLU A 317 8.23 0.12 53.05
N ASP A 318 8.08 0.27 54.37
CA ASP A 318 6.81 0.09 55.05
C ASP A 318 5.96 1.38 54.92
N ASP A 319 5.65 1.76 53.68
CA ASP A 319 4.89 2.97 53.32
C ASP A 319 3.51 2.59 52.77
N PRO A 320 2.41 3.03 53.39
CA PRO A 320 1.04 2.69 52.97
C PRO A 320 0.66 3.25 51.59
N SER A 321 1.47 4.13 50.99
CA SER A 321 1.24 4.71 49.66
C SER A 321 1.70 3.79 48.52
N ILE A 322 2.53 2.77 48.81
CA ILE A 322 3.01 1.79 47.84
C ILE A 322 1.85 0.91 47.37
N GLY A 323 1.80 0.62 46.06
CA GLY A 323 0.78 -0.31 45.55
C GLY A 323 -0.65 0.24 45.51
N THR A 324 -0.86 1.54 45.72
CA THR A 324 -2.21 2.12 45.90
C THR A 324 -2.84 2.70 44.63
N ARG A 325 -2.02 3.10 43.64
CA ARG A 325 -2.49 3.78 42.44
C ARG A 325 -2.60 2.84 41.24
N GLU A 326 -3.55 3.12 40.35
CA GLU A 326 -3.61 2.43 39.06
C GLU A 326 -2.40 2.79 38.18
N SER A 327 -1.99 1.84 37.35
CA SER A 327 -0.93 2.04 36.36
C SER A 327 -1.21 3.28 35.51
N PRO A 328 -0.17 4.07 35.15
CA PRO A 328 -0.37 5.23 34.30
C PRO A 328 -0.90 4.80 32.93
N GLU A 329 -1.72 5.66 32.31
CA GLU A 329 -2.10 5.47 30.92
C GLU A 329 -0.85 5.49 30.03
N SER A 330 -0.78 4.56 29.09
CA SER A 330 0.33 4.49 28.16
C SER A 330 0.19 5.55 27.08
N ASN A 331 1.20 6.42 26.97
CA ASN A 331 1.33 7.37 25.86
C ASN A 331 1.94 6.76 24.59
N ALA A 332 2.21 5.45 24.56
CA ALA A 332 2.80 4.77 23.42
C ALA A 332 1.86 4.76 22.21
N LYS A 333 2.36 5.25 21.07
CA LYS A 333 1.67 5.21 19.78
C LYS A 333 2.18 4.03 18.98
N LEU A 334 1.56 2.86 19.17
CA LEU A 334 1.79 1.73 18.28
C LEU A 334 1.06 1.95 16.94
N PRO A 335 1.57 1.37 15.84
CA PRO A 335 0.90 1.39 14.54
C PRO A 335 -0.56 0.95 14.65
N GLN A 336 -1.40 1.65 13.89
CA GLN A 336 -2.82 1.38 13.80
C GLN A 336 -3.13 0.78 12.43
N PRO A 337 -4.08 -0.15 12.35
CA PRO A 337 -4.50 -0.70 11.08
C PRO A 337 -5.08 0.41 10.20
N HIS A 338 -4.83 0.33 8.90
CA HIS A 338 -5.39 1.21 7.89
C HIS A 338 -5.96 0.39 6.73
N PRO A 339 -7.00 0.85 6.04
CA PRO A 339 -7.57 0.09 4.93
C PRO A 339 -6.56 -0.07 3.78
N VAL A 340 -6.74 -1.13 2.99
CA VAL A 340 -6.03 -1.30 1.72
C VAL A 340 -6.48 -0.18 0.78
N SER A 341 -5.60 0.78 0.48
CA SER A 341 -5.88 1.79 -0.55
C SER A 341 -5.65 1.18 -1.93
N MET A 342 -6.66 0.47 -2.44
CA MET A 342 -6.70 0.04 -3.84
C MET A 342 -7.02 1.24 -4.73
N ILE A 343 -6.10 2.19 -4.86
CA ILE A 343 -6.14 3.13 -5.99
C ILE A 343 -5.22 2.53 -7.05
N PRO A 344 -5.76 1.83 -8.06
CA PRO A 344 -4.94 1.30 -9.14
C PRO A 344 -4.27 2.45 -9.86
N GLY A 345 -2.95 2.58 -9.70
CA GLY A 345 -1.96 3.05 -10.69
C GLY A 345 -2.13 4.39 -11.41
N PHE A 346 -3.23 5.13 -11.26
CA PHE A 346 -3.34 6.50 -11.70
C PHE A 346 -2.74 7.35 -10.59
N GLY A 347 -1.40 7.38 -10.52
CA GLY A 347 -0.69 8.35 -9.71
C GLY A 347 -1.33 9.71 -10.01
N SER A 348 -1.74 10.44 -8.97
CA SER A 348 -2.43 11.74 -9.07
C SER A 348 -1.74 12.69 -10.05
N LEU A 349 -0.42 12.55 -10.20
CA LEU A 349 0.40 13.25 -11.17
C LEU A 349 -0.02 13.01 -12.64
N LEU A 350 -0.28 11.76 -13.05
CA LEU A 350 -0.65 11.42 -14.43
C LEU A 350 -2.05 11.93 -14.79
N THR A 351 -2.99 11.88 -13.85
CA THR A 351 -4.32 12.47 -13.99
C THR A 351 -4.24 13.99 -14.10
N ILE A 352 -3.42 14.63 -13.27
CA ILE A 352 -3.15 16.08 -13.33
C ILE A 352 -2.51 16.46 -14.66
N ILE A 353 -1.49 15.72 -15.12
CA ILE A 353 -0.83 15.94 -16.41
C ILE A 353 -1.83 15.78 -17.56
N ALA A 354 -2.67 14.73 -17.54
CA ALA A 354 -3.70 14.51 -18.53
C ALA A 354 -4.69 15.69 -18.60
N ILE A 355 -5.19 16.15 -17.44
CA ILE A 355 -6.08 17.31 -17.34
C ILE A 355 -5.41 18.58 -17.87
N ILE A 356 -4.14 18.82 -17.53
CA ILE A 356 -3.37 19.97 -18.02
C ILE A 356 -3.18 19.89 -19.54
N THR A 357 -2.84 18.74 -20.09
CA THR A 357 -2.70 18.57 -21.55
C THR A 357 -4.01 18.78 -22.29
N ILE A 358 -5.13 18.30 -21.75
CA ILE A 358 -6.46 18.53 -22.32
C ILE A 358 -6.82 20.03 -22.25
N ALA A 359 -6.57 20.67 -21.11
CA ALA A 359 -6.81 22.11 -20.94
C ALA A 359 -5.96 22.95 -21.90
N LEU A 360 -4.68 22.63 -22.09
CA LEU A 360 -3.78 23.29 -23.04
C LEU A 360 -4.21 23.07 -24.50
N PHE A 361 -4.68 21.87 -24.84
CA PHE A 361 -5.19 21.56 -26.17
C PHE A 361 -6.48 22.31 -26.49
N MET A 362 -7.37 22.48 -25.49
CA MET A 362 -8.59 23.29 -25.64
C MET A 362 -8.29 24.79 -25.71
N ARG A 363 -7.24 25.29 -25.02
CA ARG A 363 -6.84 26.70 -25.04
C ARG A 363 -6.24 27.13 -26.39
N ARG A 364 -5.62 26.23 -27.14
CA ARG A 364 -5.07 26.49 -28.49
C ARG A 364 -6.13 26.54 -29.61
N ARG A 365 -7.42 26.37 -29.29
CA ARG A 365 -8.54 26.42 -30.25
C ARG A 365 -9.48 27.62 -30.06
N LYS A 366 -9.06 28.64 -29.31
CA LYS A 366 -9.71 29.95 -29.32
C LYS A 366 -8.89 30.93 -30.15
#